data_AF-A0A817SPV2-F1
#
_entry.id   AF-A0A817SPV2-F1
#
_cell.length_a   1.000
_cell.length_b   1.000
_cell.length_c   1.000
_cell.angle_alpha   90.00
_cell.angle_beta   90.00
_cell.angle_gamma   90.00
#
_symmetry.space_group_name_H-M   'P 1'
#
loop_
_entity.id
_entity.type
_entity.pdbx_description
1 polymer ?
#
loop_
_entity_poly.entity_id
_entity_poly.type
_entity_poly.pdbx_seq_one_letter_code
_entity_poly.pdbx_strand_id
1 'polypeptide(L)'
;MIYDFYSTGSDDQLTLIDNQQAFRRIKLRPKILIDVSSQSAVNSISCQTQLLNSTITISFPCIIAPTALHRLANNEHGELATVRAAVACSTIMCVSTMASICMERIAEEHREQIKANYPRSIMHPDDAREAVKHGVEGIIVSNHGGRQLDTCQSTIDALPDIMNAISSELHQIDVYIDGGVRRGTDILKAVALGAKAVLIGRPVLWGLAEDGMQGIKNVLDILKKEFRLAMMLCGCQTVDDIRRNNLLVINNNNNTQSKL
;
A
#
# COMPACT_ATOMS: atom_id res chain seq x y z
N MET A 1 -19.22 -18.92 1.53
CA MET A 1 -18.31 -19.16 2.68
C MET A 1 -16.90 -18.62 2.41
N ILE A 2 -16.11 -19.17 1.47
CA ILE A 2 -14.74 -18.67 1.21
C ILE A 2 -14.73 -17.25 0.65
N TYR A 3 -15.57 -16.98 -0.36
CA TYR A 3 -15.69 -15.63 -0.92
C TYR A 3 -16.05 -14.61 0.15
N ASP A 4 -17.08 -14.89 0.96
CA ASP A 4 -17.55 -14.01 2.03
C ASP A 4 -16.46 -13.74 3.07
N PHE A 5 -15.70 -14.77 3.45
CA PHE A 5 -14.58 -14.62 4.39
C PHE A 5 -13.59 -13.54 3.95
N TYR A 6 -13.30 -13.44 2.65
CA TYR A 6 -12.40 -12.43 2.11
C TYR A 6 -13.08 -11.11 1.75
N SER A 7 -14.31 -11.14 1.24
CA SER A 7 -14.97 -9.97 0.68
C SER A 7 -15.53 -9.03 1.75
N THR A 8 -15.95 -9.56 2.91
CA THR A 8 -16.66 -8.78 3.93
C THR A 8 -15.75 -7.94 4.83
N GLY A 9 -16.36 -6.90 5.40
CA GLY A 9 -15.89 -6.14 6.55
C GLY A 9 -16.68 -6.46 7.83
N SER A 10 -16.48 -5.67 8.87
CA SER A 10 -17.24 -5.76 10.13
C SER A 10 -18.62 -5.13 9.99
N ASP A 11 -19.59 -5.64 10.75
CA ASP A 11 -20.92 -5.07 10.94
C ASP A 11 -21.59 -4.61 9.63
N ASP A 12 -21.88 -3.33 9.49
CA ASP A 12 -22.55 -2.72 8.34
C ASP A 12 -21.58 -2.41 7.18
N GLN A 13 -20.29 -2.71 7.36
CA GLN A 13 -19.21 -2.56 6.39
C GLN A 13 -19.00 -1.10 5.95
N LEU A 14 -19.35 -0.15 6.80
CA LEU A 14 -19.25 1.29 6.51
C LEU A 14 -17.80 1.71 6.32
N THR A 15 -16.90 1.29 7.22
CA THR A 15 -15.45 1.54 7.12
C THR A 15 -14.86 0.85 5.88
N LEU A 16 -15.32 -0.36 5.54
CA LEU A 16 -14.85 -1.05 4.32
C LEU A 16 -15.17 -0.25 3.05
N ILE A 17 -16.39 0.29 2.98
CA ILE A 17 -16.85 1.12 1.87
C ILE A 17 -16.11 2.46 1.87
N ASP A 18 -16.03 3.13 3.01
CA ASP A 18 -15.39 4.45 3.12
C ASP A 18 -13.89 4.39 2.78
N ASN A 19 -13.17 3.34 3.19
CA ASN A 19 -11.78 3.10 2.79
C ASN A 19 -11.57 3.23 1.27
N GLN A 20 -12.53 2.79 0.44
CA GLN A 20 -12.44 2.92 -1.02
C GLN A 20 -12.94 4.27 -1.51
N GLN A 21 -13.99 4.82 -0.89
CA GLN A 21 -14.57 6.10 -1.30
C GLN A 21 -13.65 7.29 -0.97
N ALA A 22 -12.88 7.20 0.11
CA ALA A 22 -11.98 8.24 0.58
C ALA A 22 -10.92 8.65 -0.45
N PHE A 23 -10.29 7.67 -1.12
CA PHE A 23 -9.38 7.96 -2.22
C PHE A 23 -10.03 8.75 -3.35
N ARG A 24 -11.34 8.65 -3.57
CA ARG A 24 -12.06 9.38 -4.64
C ARG A 24 -12.25 10.86 -4.30
N ARG A 25 -12.20 11.24 -3.02
CA ARG A 25 -12.26 12.63 -2.54
C ARG A 25 -10.99 13.41 -2.90
N ILE A 26 -9.86 12.72 -2.99
CA ILE A 26 -8.56 13.28 -3.39
C ILE A 26 -8.42 13.21 -4.91
N LYS A 27 -8.20 14.35 -5.56
CA LYS A 27 -7.93 14.44 -7.01
C LYS A 27 -6.44 14.61 -7.27
N LEU A 28 -6.00 14.17 -8.44
CA LEU A 28 -4.65 14.40 -8.92
C LEU A 28 -4.61 15.71 -9.71
N ARG A 29 -3.45 16.36 -9.68
CA ARG A 29 -3.14 17.58 -10.44
C ARG A 29 -2.20 17.23 -11.58
N PRO A 30 -2.71 17.06 -12.82
CA PRO A 30 -1.85 16.83 -13.98
C PRO A 30 -0.87 17.99 -14.18
N LYS A 31 0.32 17.68 -14.68
CA LYS A 31 1.34 18.68 -15.01
C LYS A 31 1.84 18.42 -16.43
N ILE A 32 1.59 19.39 -17.31
CA ILE A 32 1.99 19.36 -18.73
C ILE A 32 3.28 20.15 -18.94
N LEU A 33 3.83 20.09 -20.16
CA LEU A 33 5.10 20.74 -20.55
C LEU A 33 6.32 20.24 -19.76
N ILE A 34 6.27 18.99 -19.31
CA ILE A 34 7.43 18.28 -18.79
C ILE A 34 8.00 17.45 -19.92
N ASP A 35 9.30 17.61 -20.16
CA ASP A 35 9.98 16.85 -21.19
C ASP A 35 9.95 15.36 -20.84
N VAL A 36 9.19 14.63 -21.66
CA VAL A 36 9.09 13.17 -21.68
C VAL A 36 9.42 12.68 -23.10
N SER A 37 10.23 13.41 -23.89
CA SER A 37 10.37 13.19 -25.33
C SER A 37 11.52 12.27 -25.74
N SER A 38 12.43 11.91 -24.82
CA SER A 38 13.42 10.87 -25.13
C SER A 38 12.69 9.55 -25.41
N GLN A 39 13.10 8.79 -26.43
CA GLN A 39 12.48 7.50 -26.82
C GLN A 39 12.45 6.44 -25.70
N SER A 40 13.04 6.75 -24.54
CA SER A 40 12.92 6.05 -23.26
C SER A 40 11.80 6.58 -22.34
N ALA A 41 10.91 7.50 -22.73
CA ALA A 41 9.93 8.19 -21.87
C ALA A 41 9.08 7.31 -20.95
N VAL A 42 8.73 6.11 -21.40
CA VAL A 42 8.00 5.11 -20.63
C VAL A 42 8.93 4.32 -19.69
N ASN A 43 10.16 4.08 -20.13
CA ASN A 43 11.21 3.35 -19.39
C ASN A 43 12.08 4.27 -18.50
N SER A 44 11.98 5.59 -18.66
CA SER A 44 12.70 6.60 -17.88
C SER A 44 11.97 6.93 -16.58
N ILE A 45 10.67 6.61 -16.50
CA ILE A 45 9.92 6.74 -15.25
C ILE A 45 10.32 5.57 -14.34
N SER A 46 11.15 5.86 -13.36
CA SER A 46 11.49 4.89 -12.33
C SER A 46 10.40 4.84 -11.28
N CYS A 47 9.69 3.71 -11.23
CA CYS A 47 8.76 3.44 -10.16
C CYS A 47 9.46 2.90 -8.90
N GLN A 48 10.77 2.58 -8.96
CA GLN A 48 11.45 1.95 -7.85
C GLN A 48 11.46 2.83 -6.61
N THR A 49 11.39 2.20 -5.45
CA THR A 49 11.58 2.86 -4.16
C THR A 49 12.36 1.96 -3.23
N GLN A 50 13.01 2.57 -2.24
CA GLN A 50 13.79 1.85 -1.24
C GLN A 50 13.10 1.94 0.11
N LEU A 51 13.00 0.82 0.82
CA LEU A 51 12.33 0.67 2.10
C LEU A 51 13.34 0.36 3.20
N LEU A 52 12.91 0.54 4.45
CA LEU A 52 13.59 0.17 5.68
C LEU A 52 15.00 0.76 5.71
N ASN A 53 15.09 2.09 5.68
CA ASN A 53 16.36 2.84 5.64
C ASN A 53 17.26 2.43 4.46
N SER A 54 16.66 2.35 3.27
CA SER A 54 17.33 2.03 2.01
C SER A 54 17.95 0.63 1.91
N THR A 55 17.56 -0.29 2.79
CA THR A 55 18.10 -1.67 2.79
C THR A 55 17.42 -2.59 1.80
N ILE A 56 16.17 -2.30 1.40
CA ILE A 56 15.43 -3.13 0.43
C ILE A 56 14.93 -2.25 -0.71
N THR A 57 15.22 -2.64 -1.95
CA THR A 57 14.66 -1.98 -3.14
C THR A 57 13.50 -2.81 -3.68
N ILE A 58 12.36 -2.16 -3.93
CA ILE A 58 11.19 -2.77 -4.57
C ILE A 58 10.87 -2.09 -5.90
N SER A 59 10.21 -2.82 -6.80
CA SER A 59 10.02 -2.37 -8.18
C SER A 59 8.99 -1.24 -8.36
N PHE A 60 8.10 -1.06 -7.39
CA PHE A 60 7.15 0.05 -7.22
C PHE A 60 6.61 0.07 -5.79
N PRO A 61 6.04 1.19 -5.28
CA PRO A 61 5.69 1.37 -3.86
C PRO A 61 4.42 0.59 -3.44
N CYS A 62 4.47 -0.73 -3.58
CA CYS A 62 3.37 -1.65 -3.34
C CYS A 62 3.91 -2.97 -2.78
N ILE A 63 3.49 -3.31 -1.57
CA ILE A 63 3.87 -4.50 -0.80
C ILE A 63 2.63 -5.42 -0.72
N ILE A 64 2.83 -6.75 -0.62
CA ILE A 64 1.72 -7.67 -0.33
C ILE A 64 1.42 -7.64 1.18
N ALA A 65 0.17 -7.32 1.53
CA ALA A 65 -0.28 -7.20 2.92
C ALA A 65 -0.30 -8.57 3.63
N PRO A 66 -0.17 -8.61 4.98
CA PRO A 66 -0.36 -9.84 5.73
C PRO A 66 -1.82 -10.27 5.71
N THR A 67 -2.15 -11.20 4.82
CA THR A 67 -3.45 -11.88 4.79
C THR A 67 -3.32 -13.33 5.25
N ALA A 68 -4.34 -13.82 5.94
CA ALA A 68 -4.34 -15.18 6.49
C ALA A 68 -4.99 -16.19 5.52
N LEU A 69 -4.68 -17.47 5.72
CA LEU A 69 -5.38 -18.60 5.11
C LEU A 69 -5.40 -18.60 3.57
N HIS A 70 -4.27 -18.38 2.90
CA HIS A 70 -4.23 -18.29 1.43
C HIS A 70 -4.66 -19.59 0.73
N ARG A 71 -4.58 -20.74 1.42
CA ARG A 71 -5.06 -22.02 0.89
C ARG A 71 -6.58 -22.08 0.68
N LEU A 72 -7.35 -21.17 1.28
CA LEU A 72 -8.77 -21.04 0.94
C LEU A 72 -8.96 -20.44 -0.46
N ALA A 73 -8.08 -19.52 -0.89
CA ALA A 73 -8.08 -18.99 -2.25
C ALA A 73 -7.45 -19.97 -3.25
N ASN A 74 -6.33 -20.59 -2.90
CA ASN A 74 -5.62 -21.54 -3.76
C ASN A 74 -5.08 -22.72 -2.92
N ASN A 75 -5.80 -23.84 -2.94
CA ASN A 75 -5.53 -24.97 -2.06
C ASN A 75 -4.17 -25.65 -2.32
N GLU A 76 -3.66 -25.54 -3.54
CA GLU A 76 -2.42 -26.19 -3.98
C GLU A 76 -1.17 -25.51 -3.40
N HIS A 77 -1.09 -24.18 -3.48
CA HIS A 77 0.13 -23.44 -3.17
C HIS A 77 -0.04 -22.33 -2.14
N GLY A 78 -1.24 -21.75 -1.97
CA GLY A 78 -1.53 -20.72 -0.96
C GLY A 78 -0.46 -19.63 -0.85
N GLU A 79 0.14 -19.49 0.34
CA GLU A 79 1.19 -18.50 0.61
C GLU A 79 2.46 -18.71 -0.23
N LEU A 80 2.80 -19.95 -0.63
CA LEU A 80 3.99 -20.22 -1.47
C LEU A 80 3.85 -19.58 -2.85
N ALA A 81 2.66 -19.66 -3.46
CA ALA A 81 2.40 -18.94 -4.72
C ALA A 81 2.50 -17.42 -4.53
N THR A 82 2.13 -16.93 -3.35
CA THR A 82 2.15 -15.49 -3.04
C THR A 82 3.58 -14.96 -2.88
N VAL A 83 4.42 -15.64 -2.09
CA VAL A 83 5.82 -15.21 -1.90
C VAL A 83 6.61 -15.35 -3.20
N ARG A 84 6.38 -16.40 -4.00
CA ARG A 84 7.00 -16.53 -5.33
C ARG A 84 6.57 -15.41 -6.28
N ALA A 85 5.30 -14.99 -6.25
CA ALA A 85 4.83 -13.84 -7.00
C ALA A 85 5.51 -12.54 -6.53
N ALA A 86 5.67 -12.35 -5.22
CA ALA A 86 6.37 -11.19 -4.66
C ALA A 86 7.82 -11.12 -5.16
N VAL A 87 8.56 -12.24 -5.09
CA VAL A 87 9.92 -12.38 -5.64
C VAL A 87 9.95 -12.04 -7.13
N ALA A 88 9.07 -12.65 -7.93
CA ALA A 88 9.01 -12.45 -9.37
C ALA A 88 8.68 -11.00 -9.77
N CYS A 89 7.91 -10.29 -8.94
CA CYS A 89 7.57 -8.87 -9.14
C CYS A 89 8.55 -7.90 -8.45
N SER A 90 9.60 -8.43 -7.81
CA SER A 90 10.57 -7.69 -7.00
C SER A 90 9.88 -6.77 -5.99
N THR A 91 8.99 -7.35 -5.18
CA THR A 91 8.37 -6.73 -4.02
C THR A 91 8.41 -7.67 -2.82
N ILE A 92 7.98 -7.18 -1.66
CA ILE A 92 7.99 -7.90 -0.40
C ILE A 92 6.59 -8.46 -0.13
N MET A 93 6.54 -9.64 0.49
CA MET A 93 5.34 -10.17 1.13
C MET A 93 5.47 -10.04 2.65
N CYS A 94 4.49 -9.40 3.28
CA CYS A 94 4.31 -9.56 4.72
C CYS A 94 3.53 -10.84 5.00
N VAL A 95 4.04 -11.66 5.91
CA VAL A 95 3.44 -12.96 6.24
C VAL A 95 2.59 -12.82 7.48
N SER A 96 1.34 -13.29 7.41
CA SER A 96 0.46 -13.35 8.58
C SER A 96 0.93 -14.43 9.57
N THR A 97 0.81 -14.16 10.86
CA THR A 97 0.97 -15.19 11.91
C THR A 97 -0.09 -16.29 11.82
N MET A 98 -1.15 -16.06 11.05
CA MET A 98 -2.22 -17.02 10.75
C MET A 98 -2.11 -17.58 9.31
N ALA A 99 -0.90 -17.62 8.74
CA ALA A 99 -0.66 -18.27 7.46
C ALA A 99 -1.06 -19.76 7.48
N SER A 100 -1.61 -20.25 6.37
CA SER A 100 -1.95 -21.67 6.20
C SER A 100 -0.76 -22.57 5.85
N ILE A 101 0.42 -21.98 5.69
CA ILE A 101 1.69 -22.66 5.45
C ILE A 101 2.67 -22.16 6.52
N CYS A 102 3.52 -23.06 7.04
CA CYS A 102 4.49 -22.69 8.07
C CYS A 102 5.46 -21.62 7.57
N MET A 103 5.78 -20.66 8.44
CA MET A 103 6.59 -19.50 8.08
C MET A 103 7.98 -19.89 7.57
N GLU A 104 8.55 -20.99 8.06
CA GLU A 104 9.84 -21.52 7.63
C GLU A 104 9.84 -21.90 6.15
N ARG A 105 8.77 -22.56 5.67
CA ARG A 105 8.64 -22.92 4.25
C ARG A 105 8.43 -21.70 3.37
N ILE A 106 7.69 -20.70 3.85
CA ILE A 106 7.51 -19.44 3.13
C ILE A 106 8.86 -18.70 3.05
N ALA A 107 9.60 -18.67 4.16
CA ALA A 107 10.93 -18.07 4.26
C ALA A 107 11.98 -18.75 3.36
N GLU A 108 11.87 -20.06 3.10
CA GLU A 108 12.75 -20.78 2.17
C GLU A 108 12.66 -20.26 0.73
N GLU A 109 11.50 -19.77 0.31
CA GLU A 109 11.30 -19.18 -1.03
C GLU A 109 11.98 -17.81 -1.16
N HIS A 110 12.27 -17.13 -0.05
CA HIS A 110 12.92 -15.82 -0.06
C HIS A 110 13.68 -15.47 1.23
N ARG A 111 14.83 -16.13 1.44
CA ARG A 111 15.61 -15.97 2.68
C ARG A 111 16.21 -14.57 2.87
N GLU A 112 16.47 -13.84 1.78
CA GLU A 112 17.17 -12.55 1.82
C GLU A 112 16.31 -11.39 2.35
N GLN A 113 14.98 -11.56 2.41
CA GLN A 113 14.05 -10.49 2.80
C GLN A 113 13.32 -10.73 4.12
N ILE A 114 13.82 -11.64 4.96
CA ILE A 114 13.26 -11.88 6.29
C ILE A 114 13.69 -10.76 7.25
N LYS A 115 12.74 -9.95 7.71
CA LYS A 115 12.94 -9.00 8.81
C LYS A 115 12.03 -9.33 9.98
N ALA A 116 12.60 -9.42 11.18
CA ALA A 116 11.91 -9.85 12.40
C ALA A 116 11.04 -8.75 13.06
N ASN A 117 11.32 -7.47 12.77
CA ASN A 117 10.65 -6.34 13.40
C ASN A 117 9.70 -5.67 12.38
N TYR A 118 8.43 -6.04 12.44
CA TYR A 118 7.42 -5.57 11.48
C TYR A 118 6.65 -4.35 12.00
N PRO A 119 6.25 -3.39 11.14
CA PRO A 119 5.49 -2.22 11.52
C PRO A 119 4.19 -2.52 12.29
N ARG A 120 3.80 -1.61 13.20
CA ARG A 120 2.53 -1.69 13.93
C ARG A 120 1.38 -1.07 13.13
N SER A 121 0.24 -1.76 13.09
CA SER A 121 -1.02 -1.21 12.54
C SER A 121 -1.59 -0.17 13.50
N ILE A 122 -1.72 1.07 13.05
CA ILE A 122 -2.12 2.23 13.87
C ILE A 122 -3.14 3.08 13.10
N MET A 123 -4.12 3.63 13.80
CA MET A 123 -5.08 4.60 13.24
C MET A 123 -5.05 5.96 13.95
N HIS A 124 -4.53 6.02 15.19
CA HIS A 124 -4.55 7.24 15.99
C HIS A 124 -3.17 7.91 16.10
N PRO A 125 -3.08 9.25 16.00
CA PRO A 125 -1.83 10.01 16.20
C PRO A 125 -1.09 9.75 17.50
N ASP A 126 -1.82 9.56 18.61
CA ASP A 126 -1.21 9.29 19.92
C ASP A 126 -0.54 7.92 19.96
N ASP A 127 -1.17 6.90 19.38
CA ASP A 127 -0.59 5.57 19.28
C ASP A 127 0.66 5.57 18.40
N ALA A 128 0.67 6.39 17.33
CA ALA A 128 1.85 6.58 16.50
C ALA A 128 3.01 7.17 17.33
N ARG A 129 2.76 8.22 18.11
CA ARG A 129 3.77 8.79 19.03
C ARG A 129 4.27 7.75 20.02
N GLU A 130 3.36 6.98 20.61
CA GLU A 130 3.73 5.98 21.62
C GLU A 130 4.56 4.83 21.01
N ALA A 131 4.17 4.35 19.83
CA ALA A 131 4.94 3.34 19.10
C ALA A 131 6.36 3.83 18.80
N VAL A 132 6.51 5.08 18.35
CA VAL A 132 7.83 5.69 18.10
C VAL A 132 8.67 5.76 19.37
N LYS A 133 8.10 6.15 20.52
CA LYS A 133 8.82 6.15 21.81
C LYS A 133 9.34 4.75 22.20
N HIS A 134 8.64 3.70 21.77
CA HIS A 134 9.02 2.31 22.01
C HIS A 134 9.95 1.72 20.93
N GLY A 135 10.44 2.54 19.99
CA GLY A 135 11.49 2.15 19.04
C GLY A 135 11.01 1.28 17.87
N VAL A 136 9.77 1.46 17.41
CA VAL A 136 9.32 0.80 16.17
C VAL A 136 10.11 1.30 14.95
N GLU A 137 10.45 0.38 14.04
CA GLU A 137 11.16 0.70 12.79
C GLU A 137 10.21 1.14 11.65
N GLY A 138 8.90 1.04 11.88
CA GLY A 138 7.88 1.44 10.92
C GLY A 138 6.47 1.44 11.49
N ILE A 139 5.56 2.13 10.81
CA ILE A 139 4.13 2.19 11.13
C ILE A 139 3.33 1.80 9.89
N ILE A 140 2.24 1.04 10.04
CA ILE A 140 1.24 0.86 8.99
C ILE A 140 -0.04 1.58 9.42
N VAL A 141 -0.49 2.56 8.65
CA VAL A 141 -1.81 3.15 8.81
C VAL A 141 -2.85 2.15 8.31
N SER A 142 -3.60 1.52 9.21
CA SER A 142 -4.49 0.40 8.87
C SER A 142 -5.64 0.22 9.85
N ASN A 143 -6.84 -0.01 9.31
CA ASN A 143 -8.02 -0.50 10.02
C ASN A 143 -8.34 -1.96 9.63
N HIS A 144 -7.32 -2.74 9.26
CA HIS A 144 -7.42 -4.14 8.86
C HIS A 144 -8.34 -4.37 7.63
N GLY A 145 -8.37 -3.40 6.72
CA GLY A 145 -9.25 -3.41 5.55
C GLY A 145 -10.74 -3.36 5.91
N GLY A 146 -11.10 -2.72 7.03
CA GLY A 146 -12.48 -2.56 7.51
C GLY A 146 -13.07 -3.81 8.15
N ARG A 147 -12.24 -4.66 8.77
CA ARG A 147 -12.63 -5.97 9.34
C ARG A 147 -12.54 -6.04 10.86
N GLN A 148 -12.33 -4.91 11.53
CA GLN A 148 -12.23 -4.85 12.99
C GLN A 148 -13.31 -3.92 13.53
N LEU A 149 -13.00 -2.65 13.77
CA LEU A 149 -13.97 -1.66 14.21
C LEU A 149 -14.68 -1.04 13.00
N ASP A 150 -15.99 -1.23 12.87
CA ASP A 150 -16.77 -0.48 11.87
C ASP A 150 -17.04 0.95 12.35
N THR A 151 -17.51 1.83 11.45
CA THR A 151 -17.71 3.28 11.68
C THR A 151 -16.45 4.09 11.98
N CYS A 152 -15.25 3.49 11.89
CA CYS A 152 -14.00 4.21 12.04
C CYS A 152 -13.58 4.92 10.74
N GLN A 153 -12.72 5.92 10.91
CA GLN A 153 -12.11 6.72 9.84
C GLN A 153 -11.43 5.85 8.77
N SER A 154 -11.44 6.32 7.52
CA SER A 154 -10.66 5.70 6.44
C SER A 154 -9.15 5.84 6.67
N THR A 155 -8.37 4.85 6.23
CA THR A 155 -6.91 4.88 6.42
C THR A 155 -6.23 6.07 5.73
N ILE A 156 -6.73 6.47 4.55
CA ILE A 156 -6.15 7.60 3.80
C ILE A 156 -6.44 8.95 4.45
N ASP A 157 -7.56 9.07 5.17
CA ASP A 157 -7.85 10.29 5.95
C ASP A 157 -7.04 10.32 7.25
N ALA A 158 -6.72 9.17 7.84
CA ALA A 158 -5.90 9.09 9.07
C ALA A 158 -4.41 9.37 8.80
N LEU A 159 -3.95 9.09 7.57
CA LEU A 159 -2.54 9.19 7.20
C LEU A 159 -1.93 10.59 7.46
N PRO A 160 -2.52 11.72 7.03
CA PRO A 160 -1.95 13.05 7.29
C PRO A 160 -1.72 13.34 8.78
N ASP A 161 -2.66 12.96 9.64
CA ASP A 161 -2.56 13.23 11.09
C ASP A 161 -1.45 12.40 11.73
N ILE A 162 -1.29 11.14 11.31
CA ILE A 162 -0.17 10.29 11.72
C ILE A 162 1.16 10.88 11.22
N MET A 163 1.26 11.26 9.94
CA MET A 163 2.48 11.86 9.39
C MET A 163 2.88 13.13 10.15
N ASN A 164 1.91 13.96 10.53
CA ASN A 164 2.15 15.17 11.31
C ASN A 164 2.60 14.85 12.75
N ALA A 165 2.00 13.82 13.36
CA ALA A 165 2.25 13.42 14.74
C ALA A 165 3.69 12.96 15.00
N ILE A 166 4.35 12.39 13.99
CA ILE A 166 5.71 11.85 14.06
C ILE A 166 6.67 12.53 13.07
N SER A 167 6.37 13.77 12.70
CA SER A 167 7.08 14.50 11.64
C SER A 167 8.59 14.63 11.90
N SER A 168 9.00 14.75 13.18
CA SER A 168 10.41 14.81 13.59
C SER A 168 11.15 13.50 13.40
N GLU A 169 10.46 12.35 13.34
CA GLU A 169 11.04 11.01 13.32
C GLU A 169 10.96 10.33 11.95
N LEU A 170 10.33 10.97 10.95
CA LEU A 170 10.19 10.44 9.58
C LEU A 170 11.51 10.16 8.85
N HIS A 171 12.65 10.65 9.36
CA HIS A 171 13.97 10.33 8.84
C HIS A 171 14.50 8.97 9.30
N GLN A 172 13.88 8.36 10.32
CA GLN A 172 14.26 7.06 10.90
C GLN A 172 13.17 5.99 10.71
N ILE A 173 11.94 6.40 10.41
CA ILE A 173 10.76 5.54 10.44
C ILE A 173 10.00 5.65 9.12
N ASP A 174 9.81 4.51 8.47
CA ASP A 174 8.94 4.44 7.29
C ASP A 174 7.47 4.28 7.72
N VAL A 175 6.60 5.10 7.13
CA VAL A 175 5.15 4.99 7.28
C VAL A 175 4.55 4.32 6.05
N TYR A 176 3.81 3.26 6.24
CA TYR A 176 3.09 2.52 5.23
C TYR A 176 1.58 2.71 5.42
N ILE A 177 0.78 2.30 4.43
CA ILE A 177 -0.68 2.36 4.53
C ILE A 177 -1.32 1.18 3.82
N ASP A 178 -2.42 0.66 4.36
CA ASP A 178 -3.29 -0.30 3.69
C ASP A 178 -4.75 0.17 3.69
N GLY A 179 -5.67 -0.68 3.24
CA GLY A 179 -7.10 -0.40 3.26
C GLY A 179 -7.57 0.37 2.02
N GLY A 180 -8.51 -0.23 1.27
CA GLY A 180 -9.20 0.45 0.18
C GLY A 180 -8.43 0.70 -1.13
N VAL A 181 -7.10 0.53 -1.17
CA VAL A 181 -6.30 0.75 -2.39
C VAL A 181 -6.69 -0.22 -3.51
N ARG A 182 -7.11 0.30 -4.67
CA ARG A 182 -7.53 -0.52 -5.84
C ARG A 182 -6.97 -0.06 -7.17
N ARG A 183 -6.38 1.13 -7.23
CA ARG A 183 -5.81 1.73 -8.45
C ARG A 183 -4.38 2.18 -8.22
N GLY A 184 -3.60 2.25 -9.29
CA GLY A 184 -2.27 2.89 -9.25
C GLY A 184 -2.34 4.38 -8.85
N THR A 185 -3.45 5.06 -9.13
CA THR A 185 -3.68 6.44 -8.67
C THR A 185 -3.91 6.55 -7.16
N ASP A 186 -4.42 5.50 -6.51
CA ASP A 186 -4.56 5.45 -5.06
C ASP A 186 -3.18 5.35 -4.40
N ILE A 187 -2.27 4.55 -4.99
CA ILE A 187 -0.87 4.45 -4.57
C ILE A 187 -0.19 5.81 -4.64
N LEU A 188 -0.33 6.53 -5.77
CA LEU A 188 0.24 7.87 -5.93
C LEU A 188 -0.28 8.85 -4.87
N LYS A 189 -1.59 8.81 -4.55
CA LYS A 189 -2.17 9.66 -3.49
C LYS A 189 -1.59 9.37 -2.12
N ALA A 190 -1.49 8.10 -1.75
CA ALA A 190 -0.88 7.68 -0.50
C ALA A 190 0.58 8.15 -0.39
N VAL A 191 1.37 7.95 -1.45
CA VAL A 191 2.78 8.38 -1.50
C VAL A 191 2.89 9.91 -1.42
N ALA A 192 2.04 10.64 -2.15
CA ALA A 192 2.01 12.09 -2.09
C ALA A 192 1.64 12.64 -0.71
N LEU A 193 0.87 11.91 0.10
CA LEU A 193 0.55 12.27 1.48
C LEU A 193 1.67 11.92 2.47
N GLY A 194 2.66 11.13 2.04
CA GLY A 194 3.87 10.83 2.79
C GLY A 194 4.10 9.34 3.10
N ALA A 195 3.20 8.46 2.68
CA ALA A 195 3.45 7.02 2.83
C ALA A 195 4.62 6.57 1.94
N LYS A 196 5.46 5.70 2.47
CA LYS A 196 6.59 5.10 1.75
C LYS A 196 6.14 4.07 0.71
N ALA A 197 5.16 3.25 1.07
CA ALA A 197 4.51 2.30 0.18
C ALA A 197 3.13 1.92 0.70
N VAL A 198 2.30 1.38 -0.18
CA VAL A 198 1.01 0.79 0.19
C VAL A 198 1.15 -0.72 0.40
N LEU A 199 0.26 -1.31 1.22
CA LEU A 199 0.09 -2.75 1.31
C LEU A 199 -1.24 -3.16 0.65
N ILE A 200 -1.20 -4.22 -0.17
CA ILE A 200 -2.36 -4.74 -0.90
C ILE A 200 -2.71 -6.15 -0.40
N GLY A 201 -3.91 -6.29 0.15
CA GLY A 201 -4.46 -7.57 0.61
C GLY A 201 -5.38 -8.20 -0.43
N ARG A 202 -6.68 -7.88 -0.36
CA ARG A 202 -7.72 -8.57 -1.15
C ARG A 202 -7.44 -8.70 -2.67
N PRO A 203 -6.92 -7.68 -3.39
CA PRO A 203 -6.53 -7.86 -4.79
C PRO A 203 -5.59 -9.03 -5.06
N VAL A 204 -4.62 -9.25 -4.17
CA VAL A 204 -3.69 -10.37 -4.26
C VAL A 204 -4.43 -11.70 -4.04
N LEU A 205 -5.34 -11.77 -3.07
CA LEU A 205 -6.14 -12.97 -2.82
C LEU A 205 -7.07 -13.32 -3.99
N TRP A 206 -7.65 -12.33 -4.66
CA TRP A 206 -8.47 -12.57 -5.84
C TRP A 206 -7.62 -13.04 -7.03
N GLY A 207 -6.45 -12.44 -7.26
CA GLY A 207 -5.50 -12.93 -8.26
C GLY A 207 -5.03 -14.35 -7.96
N LEU A 208 -4.77 -14.66 -6.70
CA LEU A 208 -4.38 -16.00 -6.24
C LEU A 208 -5.48 -17.04 -6.51
N ALA A 209 -6.74 -16.68 -6.25
CA ALA A 209 -7.88 -17.56 -6.48
C ALA A 209 -8.14 -17.82 -7.96
N GLU A 210 -7.92 -16.81 -8.82
CA GLU A 210 -8.17 -16.91 -10.25
C GLU A 210 -7.11 -17.76 -10.96
N ASP A 211 -5.82 -17.48 -10.75
CA ASP A 211 -4.73 -18.11 -11.52
C ASP A 211 -3.43 -18.24 -10.71
N GLY A 212 -3.56 -18.52 -9.42
CA GLY A 212 -2.43 -18.79 -8.54
C GLY A 212 -1.39 -17.66 -8.54
N MET A 213 -0.12 -18.03 -8.67
CA MET A 213 1.00 -17.08 -8.77
C MET A 213 0.85 -16.11 -9.96
N GLN A 214 0.34 -16.59 -11.09
CA GLN A 214 0.25 -15.79 -12.31
C GLN A 214 -0.86 -14.73 -12.18
N GLY A 215 -1.98 -15.05 -11.55
CA GLY A 215 -3.02 -14.08 -11.26
C GLY A 215 -2.54 -12.96 -10.31
N ILE A 216 -1.73 -13.28 -9.30
CA ILE A 216 -1.08 -12.26 -8.45
C ILE A 216 -0.15 -11.36 -9.28
N LYS A 217 0.70 -11.94 -10.13
CA LYS A 217 1.59 -11.17 -11.00
C LYS A 217 0.80 -10.21 -11.89
N ASN A 218 -0.32 -10.66 -12.45
CA ASN A 218 -1.19 -9.82 -13.27
C ASN A 218 -1.76 -8.64 -12.47
N VAL A 219 -2.23 -8.86 -11.24
CA VAL A 219 -2.72 -7.79 -10.35
C VAL A 219 -1.63 -6.76 -10.07
N LEU A 220 -0.43 -7.20 -9.70
CA LEU A 220 0.69 -6.30 -9.40
C LEU A 220 1.16 -5.53 -10.65
N ASP A 221 1.19 -6.18 -11.81
CA ASP A 221 1.55 -5.55 -13.09
C ASP A 221 0.52 -4.47 -13.50
N ILE A 222 -0.77 -4.73 -13.33
CA ILE A 222 -1.83 -3.74 -13.57
C ILE A 222 -1.64 -2.52 -12.67
N LEU A 223 -1.45 -2.73 -11.36
CA LEU A 223 -1.23 -1.63 -10.41
C LEU A 223 0.02 -0.83 -10.74
N LYS A 224 1.12 -1.50 -11.12
CA LYS A 224 2.37 -0.85 -11.51
C LYS A 224 2.21 -0.02 -12.79
N LYS A 225 1.51 -0.54 -13.80
CA LYS A 225 1.23 0.18 -15.06
C LYS A 225 0.37 1.41 -14.81
N GLU A 226 -0.70 1.29 -14.02
CA GLU A 226 -1.55 2.41 -13.64
C GLU A 226 -0.76 3.47 -12.84
N PHE A 227 0.08 3.05 -11.89
CA PHE A 227 0.90 3.95 -11.08
C PHE A 227 1.91 4.72 -11.94
N ARG A 228 2.64 4.02 -12.82
CA ARG A 228 3.60 4.64 -13.75
C ARG A 228 2.94 5.67 -14.67
N LEU A 229 1.75 5.35 -15.20
CA LEU A 229 0.98 6.29 -16.00
C LEU A 229 0.58 7.53 -15.19
N ALA A 230 0.12 7.33 -13.94
CA ALA A 230 -0.25 8.44 -13.06
C ALA A 230 0.95 9.34 -12.74
N MET A 231 2.12 8.77 -12.46
CA MET A 231 3.37 9.53 -12.27
C MET A 231 3.70 10.39 -13.49
N MET A 232 3.69 9.79 -14.68
CA MET A 232 3.95 10.49 -15.94
C MET A 232 3.00 11.68 -16.13
N LEU A 233 1.70 11.49 -15.90
CA LEU A 233 0.69 12.54 -16.06
C LEU A 233 0.76 13.62 -14.97
N CYS A 234 1.29 13.29 -13.79
CA CYS A 234 1.56 14.24 -12.71
C CYS A 234 2.94 14.89 -12.80
N GLY A 235 3.77 14.48 -13.77
CA GLY A 235 5.08 15.05 -14.00
C GLY A 235 6.19 14.54 -13.09
N CYS A 236 6.06 13.33 -12.57
CA CYS A 236 7.04 12.68 -11.69
C CYS A 236 7.87 11.67 -12.49
N GLN A 237 9.19 11.82 -12.51
CA GLN A 237 10.11 10.87 -13.17
C GLN A 237 10.53 9.74 -12.22
N THR A 238 10.64 10.04 -10.94
CA THR A 238 10.95 9.09 -9.86
C THR A 238 9.90 9.15 -8.77
N VAL A 239 9.81 8.11 -7.94
CA VAL A 239 8.92 8.12 -6.75
C VAL A 239 9.24 9.30 -5.84
N ASP A 240 10.53 9.67 -5.76
CA ASP A 240 11.01 10.80 -4.98
C ASP A 240 10.61 12.16 -5.57
N ASP A 241 9.95 12.24 -6.73
CA ASP A 241 9.36 13.49 -7.23
C ASP A 241 7.92 13.70 -6.75
N ILE A 242 7.29 12.66 -6.18
CA ILE A 242 5.89 12.72 -5.76
C ILE A 242 5.78 13.58 -4.49
N ARG A 243 4.89 14.57 -4.51
CA ARG A 243 4.70 15.57 -3.46
C ARG A 243 3.21 15.86 -3.26
N ARG A 244 2.86 16.46 -2.11
CA ARG A 244 1.48 16.91 -1.81
C ARG A 244 0.90 17.85 -2.88
N ASN A 245 1.73 18.62 -3.59
CA ASN A 245 1.26 19.52 -4.65
C ASN A 245 0.77 18.79 -5.93
N ASN A 246 1.01 17.48 -6.05
CA ASN A 246 0.38 16.63 -7.06
C ASN A 246 -1.11 16.36 -6.74
N LEU A 247 -1.60 16.78 -5.57
CA LEU A 247 -2.96 16.54 -5.12
C LEU A 247 -3.81 17.82 -5.14
N LEU A 248 -5.11 17.63 -5.29
CA LEU A 248 -6.16 18.61 -5.04
C LEU A 248 -7.18 17.96 -4.10
N VAL A 249 -7.40 18.57 -2.94
CA VAL A 249 -8.48 18.16 -2.02
C VAL A 249 -9.72 18.98 -2.33
N ILE A 250 -10.83 18.31 -2.61
CA ILE A 250 -12.12 18.97 -2.75
C ILE A 250 -12.73 19.06 -1.35
N ASN A 251 -12.66 20.23 -0.72
CA ASN A 251 -13.45 20.50 0.48
C ASN A 251 -14.90 20.76 0.04
N ASN A 252 -15.85 19.98 0.54
CA ASN A 252 -17.28 20.16 0.24
C ASN A 252 -17.89 21.42 0.88
N ASN A 253 -17.09 22.21 1.59
CA ASN A 253 -17.48 23.52 2.10
C ASN A 253 -17.05 24.58 1.08
N ASN A 254 -18.04 25.25 0.48
CA ASN A 254 -17.87 26.33 -0.48
C ASN A 254 -16.73 27.30 -0.09
N ASN A 255 -15.84 27.56 -1.06
CA ASN A 255 -14.94 28.73 -1.18
C ASN A 255 -13.59 28.81 -0.44
N THR A 256 -12.98 27.71 0.01
CA THR A 256 -11.54 27.75 0.33
C THR A 256 -10.79 26.50 -0.14
N GLN A 257 -9.94 26.69 -1.16
CA GLN A 257 -8.84 25.78 -1.46
C GLN A 257 -7.86 25.83 -0.27
N SER A 258 -8.03 24.97 0.74
CA SER A 258 -6.97 24.82 1.73
C SER A 258 -5.85 24.00 1.09
N LYS A 259 -4.69 24.63 0.89
CA LYS A 259 -3.45 23.89 0.73
C LYS A 259 -3.24 23.11 2.02
N LEU A 260 -3.22 21.78 1.93
CA LEU A 260 -2.69 20.90 2.97
C LEU A 260 -1.22 21.21 3.25
#